data_AF-A0A559JIK3-F1
#
_entry.id   AF-A0A559JIK3-F1
#
_cell.length_a   1.000
_cell.length_b   1.000
_cell.length_c   1.000
_cell.angle_alpha   90.00
_cell.angle_beta   90.00
_cell.angle_gamma   90.00
#
_symmetry.space_group_name_H-M   'P 1'
#
loop_
_entity.id
_entity.type
_entity.pdbx_description
1 polymer ?
#
loop_
_entity_poly.entity_id
_entity_poly.type
_entity_poly.pdbx_seq_one_letter_code
_entity_poly.pdbx_strand_id
1 'polypeptide(L)'
;MWIALSVVIVIAAVLLIISYYPPLGGKASKQSKLRIGESPNRLKRTFVNQIPTDMSMSMGMMIKSLIEFAKGNPRGKPDAPIPVSAITADQLGSAEDQASVTWFGHSAVLLGLDGKTLFLDPMLGPTPSPFPIFGGRRYSQRLPLEIDKLPPIDAVVLSHDHYDHLDYDTIKQLKHKVRRFIVPLGVAAHLERWGVEPAIITEHDWWDELVFEGIKLTCAPARHFSGRNIGTRNSTLWCSWVISGKQANIYFSGDSGYGPHFKEIGDKFGPFDLTLMECGQYDERWAAIHMMPEQTVQAHIDVRGKTMIPIHWGAFTLALHDWTDPVERAVKAAEKLHAMLATPRIGETVRIGEPKLPTIAWWRS
;
A
#
# COMPACT_ATOMS: atom_id res chain seq x y z
N MET A 1 -16.21 16.71 41.69
CA MET A 1 -16.29 17.84 40.75
C MET A 1 -15.11 17.88 39.78
N TRP A 2 -13.85 17.90 40.26
CA TRP A 2 -12.65 17.93 39.42
C TRP A 2 -12.49 16.72 38.48
N ILE A 3 -12.75 15.50 38.93
CA ILE A 3 -12.66 14.30 38.09
C ILE A 3 -13.65 14.34 36.92
N ALA A 4 -14.91 14.72 37.19
CA ALA A 4 -15.93 14.85 36.15
C ALA A 4 -15.56 15.93 35.12
N LEU A 5 -15.06 17.07 35.59
CA LEU A 5 -14.56 18.13 34.71
C LEU A 5 -13.39 17.66 33.85
N SER A 6 -12.42 16.95 34.43
CA SER A 6 -11.28 16.38 33.68
C SER A 6 -11.73 15.38 32.61
N VAL A 7 -12.69 14.51 32.91
CA VAL A 7 -13.24 13.57 31.92
C VAL A 7 -13.92 14.31 30.76
N VAL A 8 -14.72 15.33 31.06
CA VAL A 8 -15.38 16.15 30.03
C VAL A 8 -14.35 16.86 29.14
N ILE A 9 -13.29 17.42 29.73
CA ILE A 9 -12.20 18.07 28.98
C ILE A 9 -11.51 17.08 28.05
N VAL A 10 -11.19 15.87 28.53
CA VAL A 10 -10.55 14.83 27.73
C VAL A 10 -11.45 14.40 26.57
N ILE A 11 -12.74 14.16 26.82
CA ILE A 11 -13.71 13.81 25.78
C ILE A 11 -13.80 14.93 24.74
N ALA A 12 -13.92 16.18 25.18
CA ALA A 12 -13.95 17.33 24.29
C ALA A 12 -12.68 17.43 23.43
N ALA A 13 -11.50 17.26 24.03
CA ALA A 13 -10.22 17.26 23.31
C ALA A 13 -10.15 16.13 22.26
N VAL A 14 -10.57 14.92 22.61
CA VAL A 14 -10.64 13.79 21.67
C VAL A 14 -11.60 14.10 20.51
N LEU A 15 -12.78 14.64 20.78
CA LEU A 15 -13.75 15.03 19.75
C LEU A 15 -13.22 16.13 18.83
N LEU A 16 -12.49 17.11 19.37
CA LEU A 16 -11.82 18.14 18.60
C LEU A 16 -10.73 17.55 17.70
N ILE A 17 -9.90 16.63 18.20
CA ILE A 17 -8.88 15.94 17.39
C ILE A 17 -9.57 15.16 16.26
N ILE A 18 -10.57 14.33 16.56
CA ILE A 18 -11.31 13.53 15.57
C ILE A 18 -11.93 14.41 14.48
N SER A 19 -12.42 15.59 14.86
CA SER A 19 -13.11 16.50 13.94
C SER A 19 -12.13 17.33 13.11
N TYR A 20 -11.08 17.87 13.71
CA TYR A 20 -10.24 18.91 13.11
C TYR A 20 -8.86 18.44 12.69
N TYR A 21 -8.33 17.34 13.26
CA TYR A 21 -6.97 16.88 12.93
C TYR A 21 -6.91 16.33 11.50
N PRO A 22 -6.25 17.03 10.54
CA PRO A 22 -6.34 16.69 9.12
C PRO A 22 -5.88 15.27 8.75
N PRO A 23 -4.80 14.69 9.32
CA PRO A 23 -4.31 13.36 8.96
C PRO A 23 -5.33 12.22 9.10
N LEU A 24 -6.37 12.40 9.94
CA LEU A 24 -7.45 11.42 10.11
C LEU A 24 -8.39 11.30 8.90
N GLY A 25 -8.21 12.15 7.88
CA GLY A 25 -8.97 12.08 6.62
C GLY A 25 -10.37 12.67 6.69
N GLY A 26 -11.02 12.84 5.53
CA GLY A 26 -12.35 13.45 5.41
C GLY A 26 -13.52 12.47 5.38
N LYS A 27 -14.72 13.04 5.25
CA LYS A 27 -15.99 12.30 5.06
C LYS A 27 -16.42 12.42 3.61
N ALA A 28 -16.94 11.34 3.04
CA ALA A 28 -17.38 11.31 1.65
C ALA A 28 -18.37 12.44 1.31
N SER A 29 -18.15 13.06 0.14
CA SER A 29 -19.04 14.03 -0.47
C SER A 29 -20.40 13.40 -0.78
N LYS A 30 -21.42 14.22 -1.10
CA LYS A 30 -22.75 13.70 -1.45
C LYS A 30 -22.69 12.77 -2.67
N GLN A 31 -21.91 13.13 -3.68
CA GLN A 31 -21.72 12.34 -4.90
C GLN A 31 -20.99 11.02 -4.60
N SER A 32 -19.89 11.07 -3.84
CA SER A 32 -19.15 9.87 -3.43
C SER A 32 -20.03 8.92 -2.61
N LYS A 33 -20.85 9.44 -1.68
CA LYS A 33 -21.81 8.64 -0.90
C LYS A 33 -22.83 7.89 -1.75
N LEU A 34 -23.29 8.47 -2.87
CA LEU A 34 -24.21 7.80 -3.77
C LEU A 34 -23.54 6.59 -4.42
N ARG A 35 -22.35 6.78 -5.01
CA ARG A 35 -21.57 5.68 -5.61
C ARG A 35 -21.22 4.60 -4.61
N ILE A 36 -20.79 4.98 -3.41
CA ILE A 36 -20.53 4.05 -2.30
C ILE A 36 -21.80 3.26 -1.95
N GLY A 37 -22.97 3.90 -1.95
CA GLY A 37 -24.25 3.28 -1.61
C GLY A 37 -24.76 2.28 -2.67
N GLU A 38 -24.35 2.44 -3.92
CA GLU A 38 -24.70 1.57 -5.06
C GLU A 38 -23.76 0.37 -5.21
N SER A 39 -22.64 0.35 -4.48
CA SER A 39 -21.66 -0.72 -4.54
C SER A 39 -22.25 -2.09 -4.13
N PRO A 40 -22.11 -3.14 -4.96
CA PRO A 40 -22.51 -4.49 -4.59
C PRO A 40 -21.58 -5.10 -3.52
N ASN A 41 -20.39 -4.54 -3.32
CA ASN A 41 -19.39 -4.99 -2.35
C ASN A 41 -19.60 -4.39 -0.95
N ARG A 42 -20.73 -3.68 -0.76
CA ARG A 42 -21.08 -3.01 0.50
C ARG A 42 -22.30 -3.66 1.13
N LEU A 43 -22.16 -4.08 2.39
CA LEU A 43 -23.27 -4.57 3.20
C LEU A 43 -23.61 -3.55 4.29
N LYS A 44 -24.85 -3.04 4.25
CA LYS A 44 -25.35 -1.97 5.14
C LYS A 44 -24.50 -0.69 5.05
N ARG A 45 -23.50 -0.54 5.91
CA ARG A 45 -22.70 0.70 6.07
C ARG A 45 -21.20 0.49 5.84
N THR A 46 -20.78 -0.73 5.52
CA THR A 46 -19.37 -1.10 5.41
C THR A 46 -19.13 -1.98 4.19
N PHE A 47 -17.96 -1.84 3.58
CA PHE A 47 -17.47 -2.79 2.58
C PHE A 47 -17.16 -4.15 3.24
N VAL A 48 -17.29 -5.22 2.47
CA VAL A 48 -17.10 -6.59 2.95
C VAL A 48 -16.22 -7.38 1.98
N ASN A 49 -15.40 -8.29 2.52
CA ASN A 49 -14.61 -9.22 1.72
C ASN A 49 -15.50 -10.24 1.01
N GLN A 50 -15.05 -10.73 -0.15
CA GLN A 50 -15.76 -11.76 -0.94
C GLN A 50 -15.84 -13.11 -0.22
N ILE A 51 -14.93 -13.35 0.73
CA ILE A 51 -14.94 -14.53 1.61
C ILE A 51 -14.96 -14.10 3.08
N PRO A 52 -15.51 -14.93 3.99
CA PRO A 52 -15.47 -14.67 5.42
C PRO A 52 -14.06 -14.33 5.89
N THR A 53 -13.94 -13.18 6.56
CA THR A 53 -12.66 -12.64 7.04
C THR A 53 -12.89 -12.18 8.47
N ASP A 54 -12.61 -13.08 9.41
CA ASP A 54 -12.74 -12.81 10.83
C ASP A 54 -11.41 -12.27 11.38
N MET A 55 -11.50 -11.10 11.99
CA MET A 55 -10.40 -10.40 12.64
C MET A 55 -10.69 -10.17 14.12
N SER A 56 -11.68 -10.90 14.67
CA SER A 56 -12.03 -10.84 16.07
C SER A 56 -10.96 -11.54 16.91
N MET A 57 -10.58 -10.88 18.00
CA MET A 57 -9.67 -11.44 18.99
C MET A 57 -10.40 -11.45 20.33
N SER A 58 -10.18 -12.51 21.12
CA SER A 58 -10.64 -12.52 22.51
C SER A 58 -9.93 -11.41 23.29
N MET A 59 -10.57 -10.90 24.35
CA MET A 59 -9.99 -9.83 25.18
C MET A 59 -8.62 -10.23 25.76
N GLY A 60 -8.46 -11.49 26.19
CA GLY A 60 -7.18 -12.02 26.67
C GLY A 60 -6.10 -12.01 25.59
N MET A 61 -6.44 -12.38 24.36
CA MET A 61 -5.51 -12.34 23.22
C MET A 61 -5.16 -10.90 22.83
N MET A 62 -6.12 -9.97 22.92
CA MET A 62 -5.86 -8.54 22.68
C MET A 62 -4.88 -7.96 23.70
N ILE A 63 -5.08 -8.23 25.00
CA ILE A 63 -4.17 -7.80 26.06
C ILE A 63 -2.78 -8.41 25.86
N LYS A 64 -2.71 -9.71 25.56
CA LYS A 64 -1.45 -10.40 25.28
C LYS A 64 -0.71 -9.75 24.11
N SER A 65 -1.42 -9.46 23.02
CA SER A 65 -0.84 -8.79 21.84
C SER A 65 -0.30 -7.41 22.19
N LEU A 66 -1.04 -6.60 22.96
CA LEU A 66 -0.54 -5.29 23.43
C LEU A 66 0.76 -5.41 24.24
N ILE A 67 0.86 -6.41 25.12
CA ILE A 67 2.08 -6.67 25.90
C ILE A 67 3.24 -7.08 24.97
N GLU A 68 2.99 -7.92 23.98
CA GLU A 68 4.00 -8.35 23.01
C GLU A 68 4.49 -7.17 22.15
N PHE A 69 3.60 -6.31 21.66
CA PHE A 69 3.97 -5.08 20.95
C PHE A 69 4.75 -4.10 21.83
N ALA A 70 4.39 -3.98 23.11
CA ALA A 70 5.12 -3.14 24.05
C ALA A 70 6.53 -3.68 24.35
N LYS A 71 6.69 -5.01 24.43
CA LYS A 71 8.00 -5.67 24.55
C LYS A 71 8.82 -5.53 23.26
N GLY A 72 8.14 -5.55 22.11
CA GLY A 72 8.74 -5.51 20.79
C GLY A 72 9.53 -6.78 20.46
N ASN A 73 10.21 -6.74 19.32
CA ASN A 73 11.16 -7.75 18.89
C ASN A 73 12.55 -7.09 18.78
N PRO A 74 13.60 -7.61 19.47
CA PRO A 74 14.96 -7.09 19.36
C PRO A 74 15.50 -7.01 17.93
N ARG A 75 15.04 -7.90 17.03
CA ARG A 75 15.39 -7.93 15.60
C ARG A 75 14.26 -7.43 14.70
N GLY A 76 13.25 -6.78 15.27
CA GLY A 76 12.09 -6.24 14.54
C GLY A 76 12.39 -4.99 13.70
N LYS A 77 13.61 -4.44 13.82
CA LYS A 77 14.12 -3.32 13.02
C LYS A 77 15.63 -3.49 12.81
N PRO A 78 16.24 -2.84 11.81
CA PRO A 78 17.69 -2.91 11.61
C PRO A 78 18.46 -2.14 12.69
N ASP A 79 19.67 -2.61 13.00
CA ASP A 79 20.57 -1.97 13.97
C ASP A 79 21.18 -0.65 13.45
N ALA A 80 21.26 -0.51 12.12
CA ALA A 80 21.74 0.67 11.42
C ALA A 80 20.76 1.07 10.30
N PRO A 81 20.78 2.33 9.84
CA PRO A 81 19.99 2.73 8.68
C PRO A 81 20.31 1.86 7.45
N ILE A 82 19.25 1.38 6.79
CA ILE A 82 19.41 0.55 5.58
C ILE A 82 19.95 1.37 4.40
N PRO A 83 20.71 0.73 3.49
CA PRO A 83 21.24 1.42 2.32
C PRO A 83 20.11 1.88 1.39
N VAL A 84 20.22 3.11 0.92
CA VAL A 84 19.33 3.70 -0.09
C VAL A 84 20.16 4.13 -1.29
N SER A 85 19.84 3.57 -2.45
CA SER A 85 20.36 3.98 -3.76
C SER A 85 19.76 5.34 -4.09
N ALA A 86 20.61 6.38 -4.15
CA ALA A 86 20.16 7.68 -4.60
C ALA A 86 19.89 7.64 -6.10
N ILE A 87 18.80 8.27 -6.53
CA ILE A 87 18.43 8.39 -7.94
C ILE A 87 18.29 9.88 -8.30
N THR A 88 18.53 10.20 -9.56
CA THR A 88 18.22 11.53 -10.11
C THR A 88 16.89 11.50 -10.85
N ALA A 89 16.26 12.67 -11.04
CA ALA A 89 15.05 12.78 -11.84
C ALA A 89 15.24 12.25 -13.28
N ASP A 90 16.43 12.48 -13.87
CA ASP A 90 16.76 11.99 -15.21
C ASP A 90 16.88 10.46 -15.28
N GLN A 91 17.24 9.82 -14.17
CA GLN A 91 17.36 8.35 -14.08
C GLN A 91 16.03 7.63 -13.92
N LEU A 92 14.96 8.34 -13.54
CA LEU A 92 13.61 7.79 -13.49
C LEU A 92 13.04 7.49 -14.90
N GLY A 93 13.82 7.80 -15.94
CA GLY A 93 13.57 7.47 -17.34
C GLY A 93 12.49 8.37 -17.95
N SER A 94 12.64 8.70 -19.24
CA SER A 94 11.44 8.91 -20.04
C SER A 94 10.80 7.53 -20.16
N ALA A 95 9.58 7.36 -19.66
CA ALA A 95 8.82 6.11 -19.80
C ALA A 95 8.51 5.75 -21.29
N GLU A 96 9.07 6.50 -22.23
CA GLU A 96 8.77 6.47 -23.67
C GLU A 96 9.21 5.16 -24.34
N ASP A 97 10.32 4.54 -23.91
CA ASP A 97 10.87 3.37 -24.61
C ASP A 97 10.76 2.04 -23.84
N GLN A 98 10.78 2.05 -22.51
CA GLN A 98 10.84 0.81 -21.71
C GLN A 98 10.14 0.95 -20.36
N ALA A 99 9.24 0.00 -20.05
CA ALA A 99 8.56 -0.04 -18.77
C ALA A 99 9.54 -0.37 -17.63
N SER A 100 9.42 0.32 -16.51
CA SER A 100 10.31 0.18 -15.35
C SER A 100 9.63 0.51 -14.04
N VAL A 101 10.16 -0.02 -12.94
CA VAL A 101 9.72 0.32 -11.58
C VAL A 101 10.91 0.74 -10.73
N THR A 102 10.74 1.76 -9.91
CA THR A 102 11.69 2.16 -8.87
C THR A 102 11.02 2.03 -7.52
N TRP A 103 11.62 1.23 -6.63
CA TRP A 103 11.03 0.96 -5.31
C TRP A 103 11.48 2.00 -4.28
N PHE A 104 10.53 2.71 -3.66
CA PHE A 104 10.79 3.74 -2.65
C PHE A 104 10.75 3.18 -1.21
N GLY A 105 10.61 1.85 -1.07
CA GLY A 105 10.47 1.16 0.21
C GLY A 105 9.00 0.98 0.61
N HIS A 106 8.73 -0.01 1.46
CA HIS A 106 7.36 -0.42 1.80
C HIS A 106 6.56 -0.76 0.54
N SER A 107 5.36 -0.21 0.36
CA SER A 107 4.52 -0.36 -0.82
C SER A 107 4.62 0.79 -1.82
N ALA A 108 5.51 1.77 -1.58
CA ALA A 108 5.70 2.92 -2.47
C ALA A 108 6.54 2.53 -3.70
N VAL A 109 5.93 2.58 -4.88
CA VAL A 109 6.59 2.22 -6.15
C VAL A 109 6.30 3.27 -7.22
N LEU A 110 7.35 3.80 -7.83
CA LEU A 110 7.23 4.65 -9.01
C LEU A 110 7.34 3.79 -10.28
N LEU A 111 6.27 3.75 -11.06
CA LEU A 111 6.13 2.98 -12.30
C LEU A 111 6.24 3.93 -13.50
N GLY A 112 7.20 3.67 -14.37
CA GLY A 112 7.23 4.23 -15.73
C GLY A 112 6.60 3.23 -16.70
N LEU A 113 5.54 3.64 -17.41
CA LEU A 113 4.83 2.80 -18.37
C LEU A 113 4.25 3.65 -19.51
N ASP A 114 4.50 3.28 -20.77
CA ASP A 114 3.92 3.92 -21.96
C ASP A 114 4.05 5.46 -21.97
N GLY A 115 5.21 5.98 -21.58
CA GLY A 115 5.47 7.42 -21.49
C GLY A 115 4.79 8.12 -20.31
N LYS A 116 4.27 7.37 -19.33
CA LYS A 116 3.62 7.90 -18.12
C LYS A 116 4.34 7.52 -16.85
N THR A 117 4.29 8.43 -15.87
CA THR A 117 4.79 8.20 -14.51
C THR A 117 3.63 8.00 -13.54
N LEU A 118 3.49 6.78 -13.01
CA LEU A 118 2.49 6.40 -12.03
C LEU A 118 3.15 6.17 -10.67
N PHE A 119 2.63 6.76 -9.59
CA PHE A 119 3.12 6.51 -8.24
C PHE A 119 2.09 5.71 -7.44
N LEU A 120 2.43 4.45 -7.15
CA LEU A 120 1.60 3.52 -6.40
C LEU A 120 1.87 3.67 -4.91
N ASP A 121 0.82 3.84 -4.10
CA ASP A 121 0.86 3.99 -2.63
C ASP A 121 2.06 4.79 -2.09
N PRO A 122 2.19 6.08 -2.45
CA PRO A 122 3.36 6.91 -2.10
C PRO A 122 3.39 7.27 -0.61
N MET A 123 3.61 6.30 0.26
CA MET A 123 3.97 6.51 1.65
C MET A 123 5.45 6.88 1.72
N LEU A 124 5.77 8.17 1.72
CA LEU A 124 7.14 8.69 1.78
C LEU A 124 7.49 9.33 3.13
N GLY A 125 6.48 9.52 4.00
CA GLY A 125 6.67 10.05 5.34
C GLY A 125 7.60 9.22 6.22
N PRO A 126 8.08 9.82 7.32
CA PRO A 126 8.98 9.16 8.26
C PRO A 126 8.27 8.17 9.19
N THR A 127 6.92 8.18 9.26
CA THR A 127 6.15 7.38 10.21
C THR A 127 4.76 6.99 9.64
N PRO A 128 4.35 5.72 9.70
CA PRO A 128 3.07 5.22 9.21
C PRO A 128 1.95 5.43 10.24
N SER A 129 1.81 6.66 10.76
CA SER A 129 0.85 6.96 11.82
C SER A 129 0.36 8.39 11.72
N PRO A 130 -0.91 8.67 12.08
CA PRO A 130 -1.37 10.04 12.24
C PRO A 130 -0.65 10.73 13.41
N PHE A 131 -0.08 9.98 14.35
CA PHE A 131 0.60 10.51 15.52
C PHE A 131 2.06 10.03 15.53
N PRO A 132 3.01 10.84 15.03
CA PRO A 132 4.41 10.46 14.84
C PRO A 132 5.14 9.89 16.06
N ILE A 133 4.68 10.25 17.26
CA ILE A 133 5.25 9.79 18.53
C ILE A 133 5.02 8.28 18.74
N PHE A 134 3.96 7.71 18.15
CA PHE A 134 3.54 6.33 18.39
C PHE A 134 3.75 5.39 17.20
N GLY A 135 4.08 5.90 16.01
CA GLY A 135 4.06 5.13 14.76
C GLY A 135 5.35 4.38 14.38
N GLY A 136 6.40 4.42 15.21
CA GLY A 136 7.73 4.00 14.77
C GLY A 136 8.28 4.89 13.65
N ARG A 137 9.56 4.72 13.33
CA ARG A 137 10.23 5.48 12.26
C ARG A 137 10.61 4.58 11.10
N ARG A 138 10.64 5.17 9.91
CA ARG A 138 11.24 4.57 8.72
C ARG A 138 12.66 4.10 9.01
N TYR A 139 13.04 2.93 8.52
CA TYR A 139 14.37 2.37 8.66
C TYR A 139 15.45 3.18 7.92
N SER A 140 15.11 3.70 6.74
CA SER A 140 16.00 4.61 6.01
C SER A 140 15.91 6.03 6.57
N GLN A 141 17.06 6.71 6.61
CA GLN A 141 17.15 8.12 7.03
C GLN A 141 16.80 9.11 5.92
N ARG A 142 16.83 8.67 4.66
CA ARG A 142 16.54 9.48 3.47
C ARG A 142 15.68 8.70 2.48
N LEU A 143 15.03 9.42 1.58
CA LEU A 143 14.35 8.86 0.42
C LEU A 143 15.35 8.64 -0.73
N PRO A 144 15.04 7.77 -1.71
CA PRO A 144 15.81 7.68 -2.95
C PRO A 144 15.93 9.02 -3.69
N LEU A 145 14.83 9.76 -3.68
CA LEU A 145 14.68 11.09 -4.24
C LEU A 145 13.69 11.88 -3.39
N GLU A 146 14.04 13.11 -3.06
CA GLU A 146 13.17 14.02 -2.31
C GLU A 146 11.93 14.41 -3.13
N ILE A 147 10.81 14.65 -2.45
CA ILE A 147 9.49 14.86 -3.08
C ILE A 147 9.49 16.09 -4.00
N ASP A 148 10.21 17.15 -3.62
CA ASP A 148 10.37 18.37 -4.40
C ASP A 148 11.11 18.14 -5.73
N LYS A 149 12.02 17.16 -5.77
CA LYS A 149 12.81 16.76 -6.94
C LYS A 149 12.14 15.71 -7.82
N LEU A 150 10.99 15.16 -7.40
CA LEU A 150 10.23 14.25 -8.26
C LEU A 150 9.77 14.96 -9.54
N PRO A 151 9.80 14.26 -10.70
CA PRO A 151 9.24 14.77 -11.94
C PRO A 151 7.71 14.95 -11.80
N PRO A 152 7.05 15.59 -12.79
CA PRO A 152 5.60 15.55 -12.88
C PRO A 152 5.07 14.11 -12.82
N ILE A 153 4.01 13.88 -12.06
CA ILE A 153 3.40 12.56 -11.88
C ILE A 153 2.08 12.57 -12.64
N ASP A 154 1.93 11.68 -13.61
CA ASP A 154 0.70 11.59 -14.38
C ASP A 154 -0.45 11.03 -13.53
N ALA A 155 -0.18 10.00 -12.72
CA ALA A 155 -1.19 9.51 -11.78
C ALA A 155 -0.59 9.02 -10.45
N VAL A 156 -1.28 9.30 -9.35
CA VAL A 156 -1.13 8.55 -8.09
C VAL A 156 -2.23 7.50 -8.04
N VAL A 157 -1.86 6.26 -7.77
CA VAL A 157 -2.77 5.12 -7.64
C VAL A 157 -2.72 4.62 -6.20
N LEU A 158 -3.88 4.58 -5.53
CA LEU A 158 -3.97 4.14 -4.14
C LEU A 158 -4.70 2.81 -4.02
N SER A 159 -4.20 1.88 -3.21
CA SER A 159 -4.85 0.60 -2.92
C SER A 159 -5.91 0.70 -1.83
N HIS A 160 -5.66 1.46 -0.77
CA HIS A 160 -6.58 1.64 0.36
C HIS A 160 -6.16 2.83 1.24
N ASP A 161 -6.85 3.03 2.36
CA ASP A 161 -6.70 4.22 3.21
C ASP A 161 -5.82 4.04 4.45
N HIS A 162 -5.03 2.99 4.62
CA HIS A 162 -4.18 2.89 5.82
C HIS A 162 -3.01 3.88 5.80
N TYR A 163 -2.45 4.17 6.98
CA TYR A 163 -1.46 5.23 7.18
C TYR A 163 -0.12 4.95 6.51
N ASP A 164 0.20 3.69 6.26
CA ASP A 164 1.40 3.22 5.59
C ASP A 164 1.25 3.07 4.06
N HIS A 165 0.07 3.37 3.52
CA HIS A 165 -0.21 3.41 2.08
C HIS A 165 -0.65 4.81 1.61
N LEU A 166 -1.39 5.50 2.46
CA LEU A 166 -1.92 6.83 2.24
C LEU A 166 -1.39 7.80 3.31
N ASP A 167 -0.35 8.55 2.95
CA ASP A 167 0.29 9.52 3.85
C ASP A 167 -0.24 10.94 3.65
N TYR A 168 -0.62 11.60 4.75
CA TYR A 168 -1.09 12.98 4.71
C TYR A 168 -0.01 13.93 4.19
N ASP A 169 1.21 13.85 4.73
CA ASP A 169 2.27 14.81 4.43
C ASP A 169 2.81 14.60 3.01
N THR A 170 2.90 13.36 2.55
CA THR A 170 3.25 13.07 1.15
C THR A 170 2.21 13.62 0.18
N ILE A 171 0.91 13.38 0.40
CA ILE A 171 -0.14 13.88 -0.49
C ILE A 171 -0.15 15.42 -0.52
N LYS A 172 0.04 16.08 0.63
CA LYS A 172 0.10 17.54 0.72
C LYS A 172 1.22 18.14 -0.13
N GLN A 173 2.37 17.46 -0.20
CA GLN A 173 3.52 17.88 -1.01
C GLN A 173 3.36 17.51 -2.49
N LEU A 174 2.74 16.36 -2.78
CA LEU A 174 2.58 15.85 -4.15
C LEU A 174 1.45 16.50 -4.93
N LYS A 175 0.37 16.96 -4.28
CA LYS A 175 -0.89 17.31 -4.96
C LYS A 175 -0.78 18.30 -6.14
N HIS A 176 0.23 19.18 -6.14
CA HIS A 176 0.46 20.14 -7.22
C HIS A 176 1.34 19.60 -8.36
N LYS A 177 1.97 18.44 -8.17
CA LYS A 177 2.77 17.71 -9.16
C LYS A 177 1.99 16.58 -9.85
N VAL A 178 0.81 16.23 -9.31
CA VAL A 178 0.01 15.07 -9.75
C VAL A 178 -1.14 15.51 -10.66
N ARG A 179 -1.28 14.88 -11.82
CA ARG A 179 -2.37 15.17 -12.78
C ARG A 179 -3.66 14.40 -12.49
N ARG A 180 -3.57 13.21 -11.89
CA ARG A 180 -4.73 12.36 -11.56
C ARG A 180 -4.51 11.57 -10.27
N PHE A 181 -5.54 11.44 -9.46
CA PHE A 181 -5.62 10.47 -8.37
C PHE A 181 -6.64 9.39 -8.73
N ILE A 182 -6.20 8.13 -8.73
CA ILE A 182 -7.01 6.95 -9.04
C ILE A 182 -7.08 6.11 -7.77
N VAL A 183 -8.28 5.96 -7.20
CA VAL A 183 -8.44 5.44 -5.83
C VAL A 183 -9.68 4.53 -5.74
N PRO A 184 -9.79 3.67 -4.72
CA PRO A 184 -11.01 2.93 -4.47
C PRO A 184 -12.10 3.80 -3.83
N LEU A 185 -13.36 3.34 -3.90
CA LEU A 185 -14.53 4.05 -3.36
C LEU A 185 -14.33 4.53 -1.91
N GLY A 186 -14.61 5.82 -1.67
CA GLY A 186 -14.53 6.47 -0.36
C GLY A 186 -13.19 7.12 -0.04
N VAL A 187 -12.10 6.75 -0.71
CA VAL A 187 -10.76 7.32 -0.45
C VAL A 187 -10.66 8.77 -0.91
N ALA A 188 -11.45 9.20 -1.92
CA ALA A 188 -11.43 10.59 -2.38
C ALA A 188 -11.75 11.58 -1.25
N ALA A 189 -12.58 11.17 -0.29
CA ALA A 189 -12.93 11.98 0.87
C ALA A 189 -11.71 12.51 1.64
N HIS A 190 -10.64 11.72 1.71
CA HIS A 190 -9.42 12.09 2.39
C HIS A 190 -8.61 13.09 1.56
N LEU A 191 -8.44 12.79 0.27
CA LEU A 191 -7.74 13.66 -0.68
C LEU A 191 -8.40 15.05 -0.78
N GLU A 192 -9.73 15.10 -0.90
CA GLU A 192 -10.51 16.34 -0.93
C GLU A 192 -10.29 17.16 0.34
N ARG A 193 -10.34 16.54 1.54
CA ARG A 193 -10.06 17.22 2.81
C ARG A 193 -8.65 17.80 2.86
N TRP A 194 -7.69 17.18 2.18
CA TRP A 194 -6.30 17.62 2.14
C TRP A 194 -6.03 18.66 1.03
N GLY A 195 -7.08 19.02 0.29
CA GLY A 195 -7.08 20.07 -0.71
C GLY A 195 -6.56 19.60 -2.07
N VAL A 196 -6.76 18.33 -2.41
CA VAL A 196 -6.70 17.84 -3.79
C VAL A 196 -8.02 18.25 -4.47
N GLU A 197 -7.94 18.74 -5.70
CA GLU A 197 -9.12 19.18 -6.44
C GLU A 197 -10.00 17.97 -6.82
N PRO A 198 -11.32 17.99 -6.53
CA PRO A 198 -12.20 16.86 -6.85
C PRO A 198 -12.17 16.46 -8.34
N ALA A 199 -11.95 17.42 -9.24
CA ALA A 199 -11.92 17.19 -10.69
C ALA A 199 -10.79 16.25 -11.14
N ILE A 200 -9.71 16.15 -10.37
CA ILE A 200 -8.57 15.27 -10.67
C ILE A 200 -8.62 13.95 -9.89
N ILE A 201 -9.71 13.64 -9.19
CA ILE A 201 -9.86 12.38 -8.45
C ILE A 201 -10.90 11.49 -9.15
N THR A 202 -10.60 10.20 -9.25
CA THR A 202 -11.59 9.17 -9.61
C THR A 202 -11.59 8.03 -8.61
N GLU A 203 -12.80 7.64 -8.21
CA GLU A 203 -13.04 6.50 -7.33
C GLU A 203 -13.56 5.30 -8.11
N HIS A 204 -13.19 4.09 -7.71
CA HIS A 204 -13.52 2.85 -8.43
C HIS A 204 -13.90 1.73 -7.46
N ASP A 205 -14.91 0.95 -7.80
CA ASP A 205 -15.28 -0.28 -7.11
C ASP A 205 -14.50 -1.47 -7.68
N TRP A 206 -14.58 -2.65 -7.05
CA TRP A 206 -13.99 -3.85 -7.63
C TRP A 206 -14.61 -4.19 -8.98
N TRP A 207 -13.72 -4.53 -9.90
CA TRP A 207 -13.93 -4.78 -11.32
C TRP A 207 -14.30 -3.56 -12.17
N ASP A 208 -14.34 -2.36 -11.59
CA ASP A 208 -14.37 -1.14 -12.39
C ASP A 208 -13.08 -1.00 -13.20
N GLU A 209 -13.23 -0.60 -14.46
CA GLU A 209 -12.13 -0.37 -15.37
C GLU A 209 -12.12 1.10 -15.80
N LEU A 210 -10.93 1.66 -15.97
CA LEU A 210 -10.73 2.97 -16.60
C LEU A 210 -9.56 2.93 -17.58
N VAL A 211 -9.60 3.83 -18.55
CA VAL A 211 -8.45 4.11 -19.43
C VAL A 211 -7.95 5.51 -19.12
N PHE A 212 -6.68 5.61 -18.73
CA PHE A 212 -5.99 6.87 -18.44
C PHE A 212 -4.82 7.01 -19.41
N GLU A 213 -4.91 7.97 -20.33
CA GLU A 213 -3.82 8.33 -21.26
C GLU A 213 -3.25 7.11 -22.03
N GLY A 214 -4.10 6.13 -22.37
CA GLY A 214 -3.75 4.91 -23.09
C GLY A 214 -3.41 3.69 -22.22
N ILE A 215 -3.28 3.85 -20.91
CA ILE A 215 -3.08 2.76 -19.94
C ILE A 215 -4.44 2.36 -19.38
N LYS A 216 -4.76 1.07 -19.42
CA LYS A 216 -5.97 0.53 -18.79
C LYS A 216 -5.67 0.15 -17.35
N LEU A 217 -6.49 0.63 -16.41
CA LEU A 217 -6.44 0.24 -15.01
C LEU A 217 -7.74 -0.47 -14.64
N THR A 218 -7.64 -1.56 -13.91
CA THR A 218 -8.79 -2.26 -13.31
C THR A 218 -8.61 -2.32 -11.81
N CYS A 219 -9.57 -1.80 -11.07
CA CYS A 219 -9.63 -1.91 -9.61
C CYS A 219 -10.04 -3.34 -9.28
N ALA A 220 -9.12 -4.18 -8.84
CA ALA A 220 -9.35 -5.60 -8.60
C ALA A 220 -9.56 -5.91 -7.10
N PRO A 221 -10.24 -7.00 -6.73
CA PRO A 221 -10.42 -7.35 -5.33
C PRO A 221 -9.10 -7.58 -4.59
N ALA A 222 -9.15 -7.31 -3.29
CA ALA A 222 -8.16 -7.71 -2.31
C ALA A 222 -8.89 -8.18 -1.04
N ARG A 223 -8.26 -9.05 -0.26
CA ARG A 223 -8.81 -9.52 1.03
C ARG A 223 -8.17 -8.75 2.17
N HIS A 224 -8.73 -7.59 2.51
CA HIS A 224 -8.16 -6.71 3.52
C HIS A 224 -9.26 -5.95 4.27
N PHE A 225 -8.93 -4.79 4.83
CA PHE A 225 -9.86 -3.89 5.51
C PHE A 225 -9.42 -2.44 5.30
N SER A 226 -10.19 -1.49 5.83
CA SER A 226 -9.84 -0.07 5.78
C SER A 226 -10.28 0.67 7.03
N GLY A 227 -9.82 1.91 7.17
CA GLY A 227 -10.31 2.88 8.14
C GLY A 227 -9.17 3.61 8.86
N ARG A 228 -9.28 4.94 8.92
CA ARG A 228 -8.28 5.81 9.56
C ARG A 228 -8.70 6.41 10.90
N ASN A 229 -9.98 6.32 11.26
CA ASN A 229 -10.56 7.01 12.41
C ASN A 229 -11.47 6.07 13.22
N ILE A 230 -11.78 6.49 14.45
CA ILE A 230 -12.67 5.75 15.35
C ILE A 230 -14.05 5.60 14.67
N GLY A 231 -14.53 4.36 14.57
CA GLY A 231 -15.83 4.05 13.98
C GLY A 231 -15.88 4.14 12.45
N THR A 232 -14.76 4.28 11.75
CA THR A 232 -14.71 4.34 10.27
C THR A 232 -14.18 3.04 9.65
N ARG A 233 -14.11 1.94 10.41
CA ARG A 233 -13.66 0.64 9.92
C ARG A 233 -14.52 0.22 8.72
N ASN A 234 -13.87 -0.13 7.61
CA ASN A 234 -14.47 -0.57 6.36
C ASN A 234 -15.42 0.46 5.72
N SER A 235 -15.23 1.76 6.01
CA SER A 235 -16.08 2.82 5.44
C SER A 235 -15.67 3.22 4.02
N THR A 236 -14.41 2.98 3.66
CA THR A 236 -13.80 3.10 2.32
C THR A 236 -13.48 1.70 1.79
N LEU A 237 -13.35 1.54 0.48
CA LEU A 237 -12.96 0.28 -0.15
C LEU A 237 -11.43 0.13 -0.15
N TRP A 238 -10.96 -1.12 -0.17
CA TRP A 238 -9.57 -1.53 -0.39
C TRP A 238 -9.50 -2.37 -1.67
N CYS A 239 -8.41 -2.31 -2.41
CA CYS A 239 -8.28 -3.05 -3.68
C CYS A 239 -6.83 -3.41 -4.01
N SER A 240 -6.70 -4.29 -4.99
CA SER A 240 -5.49 -4.44 -5.81
C SER A 240 -5.71 -3.73 -7.15
N TRP A 241 -4.64 -3.56 -7.94
CA TRP A 241 -4.71 -2.93 -9.25
C TRP A 241 -4.10 -3.80 -10.34
N VAL A 242 -4.85 -4.00 -11.40
CA VAL A 242 -4.33 -4.47 -12.70
C VAL A 242 -4.04 -3.23 -13.55
N ILE A 243 -2.81 -3.11 -14.05
CA ILE A 243 -2.34 -1.99 -14.84
C ILE A 243 -1.81 -2.53 -16.17
N SER A 244 -2.57 -2.35 -17.23
CA SER A 244 -2.29 -2.87 -18.57
C SER A 244 -1.88 -1.75 -19.51
N GLY A 245 -0.61 -1.75 -19.90
CA GLY A 245 -0.05 -0.89 -20.93
C GLY A 245 0.27 -1.65 -22.21
N LYS A 246 0.85 -0.95 -23.19
CA LYS A 246 1.38 -1.52 -24.43
C LYS A 246 2.72 -2.22 -24.19
N GLN A 247 3.56 -1.64 -23.32
CA GLN A 247 4.89 -2.18 -23.01
C GLN A 247 4.86 -3.35 -22.03
N ALA A 248 3.95 -3.34 -21.05
CA ALA A 248 3.88 -4.36 -20.00
C ALA A 248 2.50 -4.40 -19.30
N ASN A 249 2.17 -5.57 -18.75
CA ASN A 249 1.07 -5.76 -17.81
C ASN A 249 1.61 -5.92 -16.38
N ILE A 250 1.09 -5.12 -15.45
CA ILE A 250 1.52 -5.09 -14.05
C ILE A 250 0.35 -5.42 -13.14
N TYR A 251 0.61 -6.24 -12.12
CA TYR A 251 -0.30 -6.43 -10.99
C TYR A 251 0.29 -5.81 -9.73
N PHE A 252 -0.48 -5.00 -9.03
CA PHE A 252 -0.14 -4.41 -7.75
C PHE A 252 -1.11 -4.89 -6.68
N SER A 253 -0.64 -5.67 -5.70
CA SER A 253 -1.53 -6.36 -4.77
C SER A 253 -2.23 -5.43 -3.77
N GLY A 254 -1.66 -4.26 -3.49
CA GLY A 254 -1.94 -3.58 -2.22
C GLY A 254 -1.63 -4.52 -1.05
N ASP A 255 -2.37 -4.39 0.04
CA ASP A 255 -2.36 -5.37 1.13
C ASP A 255 -3.51 -6.35 0.97
N SER A 256 -3.25 -7.63 1.20
CA SER A 256 -4.24 -8.67 1.02
C SER A 256 -3.84 -9.97 1.70
N GLY A 257 -4.78 -10.57 2.42
CA GLY A 257 -4.69 -11.98 2.79
C GLY A 257 -4.82 -12.89 1.57
N TYR A 258 -4.30 -14.10 1.69
CA TYR A 258 -4.44 -15.10 0.62
C TYR A 258 -5.91 -15.51 0.41
N GLY A 259 -6.29 -15.73 -0.86
CA GLY A 259 -7.66 -16.13 -1.22
C GLY A 259 -7.86 -16.40 -2.72
N PRO A 260 -9.07 -16.84 -3.12
CA PRO A 260 -9.37 -17.26 -4.50
C PRO A 260 -9.33 -16.11 -5.52
N HIS A 261 -9.42 -14.86 -5.08
CA HIS A 261 -9.39 -13.69 -5.94
C HIS A 261 -8.08 -13.60 -6.76
N PHE A 262 -6.93 -14.05 -6.22
CA PHE A 262 -5.67 -14.05 -6.99
C PHE A 262 -5.76 -14.91 -8.25
N LYS A 263 -6.29 -16.14 -8.11
CA LYS A 263 -6.51 -17.02 -9.26
C LYS A 263 -7.54 -16.43 -10.23
N GLU A 264 -8.62 -15.84 -9.72
CA GLU A 264 -9.64 -15.17 -10.57
C GLU A 264 -9.02 -14.02 -11.39
N ILE A 265 -8.17 -13.20 -10.76
CA ILE A 265 -7.45 -12.11 -11.41
C ILE A 265 -6.50 -12.66 -12.47
N GLY A 266 -5.72 -13.71 -12.15
CA GLY A 266 -4.82 -14.36 -13.10
C GLY A 266 -5.53 -14.99 -14.29
N ASP A 267 -6.70 -15.57 -14.07
CA ASP A 267 -7.53 -16.17 -15.12
C ASP A 267 -8.15 -15.09 -16.05
N LYS A 268 -8.50 -13.91 -15.53
CA LYS A 268 -9.10 -12.81 -16.29
C LYS A 268 -8.09 -11.92 -17.03
N PHE A 269 -6.97 -11.61 -16.38
CA PHE A 269 -6.07 -10.53 -16.81
C PHE A 269 -4.62 -11.00 -17.02
N GLY A 270 -4.25 -12.16 -16.48
CA GLY A 270 -2.90 -12.70 -16.63
C GLY A 270 -2.61 -13.22 -18.05
N PRO A 271 -1.33 -13.45 -18.38
CA PRO A 271 -0.17 -13.32 -17.50
C PRO A 271 0.30 -11.87 -17.31
N PHE A 272 0.88 -11.58 -16.15
CA PHE A 272 1.50 -10.28 -15.83
C PHE A 272 3.01 -10.36 -16.05
N ASP A 273 3.61 -9.32 -16.65
CA ASP A 273 5.05 -9.22 -16.80
C ASP A 273 5.75 -8.95 -15.47
N LEU A 274 5.10 -8.16 -14.61
CA LEU A 274 5.56 -7.84 -13.26
C LEU A 274 4.41 -7.92 -12.26
N THR A 275 4.67 -8.50 -11.09
CA THR A 275 3.76 -8.42 -9.94
C THR A 275 4.47 -7.79 -8.75
N LEU A 276 3.87 -6.75 -8.19
CA LEU A 276 4.28 -6.09 -6.96
C LEU A 276 3.42 -6.68 -5.83
N MET A 277 4.00 -7.56 -5.01
CA MET A 277 3.25 -8.40 -4.07
C MET A 277 3.63 -8.09 -2.62
N GLU A 278 2.65 -7.83 -1.77
CA GLU A 278 2.92 -7.60 -0.34
C GLU A 278 3.52 -8.85 0.32
N CYS A 279 4.55 -8.65 1.13
CA CYS A 279 5.37 -9.72 1.67
C CYS A 279 5.60 -9.61 3.18
N GLY A 280 5.27 -8.46 3.78
CA GLY A 280 5.62 -8.11 5.16
C GLY A 280 4.42 -7.92 6.06
N GLN A 281 4.69 -7.52 7.31
CA GLN A 281 3.70 -7.18 8.33
C GLN A 281 2.73 -8.33 8.66
N TYR A 282 3.15 -9.56 8.42
CA TYR A 282 2.33 -10.76 8.61
C TYR A 282 2.36 -11.23 10.07
N ASP A 283 1.31 -11.94 10.48
CA ASP A 283 1.23 -12.73 11.72
C ASP A 283 0.06 -13.71 11.61
N GLU A 284 0.14 -14.84 12.31
CA GLU A 284 -0.93 -15.85 12.31
C GLU A 284 -2.26 -15.28 12.81
N ARG A 285 -2.24 -14.31 13.73
CA ARG A 285 -3.43 -13.64 14.27
C ARG A 285 -4.22 -12.85 13.23
N TRP A 286 -3.59 -12.48 12.11
CA TRP A 286 -4.22 -11.71 11.04
C TRP A 286 -3.87 -12.20 9.63
N ALA A 287 -3.56 -13.50 9.50
CA ALA A 287 -3.27 -14.16 8.22
C ALA A 287 -4.45 -14.09 7.22
N ALA A 288 -5.65 -13.72 7.68
CA ALA A 288 -6.81 -13.48 6.83
C ALA A 288 -6.71 -12.18 6.02
N ILE A 289 -5.84 -11.23 6.41
CA ILE A 289 -5.72 -9.91 5.78
C ILE A 289 -4.29 -9.53 5.37
N HIS A 290 -3.28 -10.29 5.81
CA HIS A 290 -1.91 -10.22 5.28
C HIS A 290 -1.43 -11.60 4.92
N MET A 291 -0.78 -11.74 3.77
CA MET A 291 -0.16 -13.00 3.34
C MET A 291 1.05 -13.37 4.20
N MET A 292 1.19 -14.65 4.51
CA MET A 292 2.49 -15.20 4.88
C MET A 292 3.43 -15.13 3.66
N PRO A 293 4.76 -14.98 3.81
CA PRO A 293 5.67 -14.81 2.66
C PRO A 293 5.60 -15.95 1.63
N GLU A 294 5.33 -17.19 2.04
CA GLU A 294 5.11 -18.30 1.13
C GLU A 294 3.81 -18.14 0.32
N GLN A 295 2.76 -17.61 0.94
CA GLN A 295 1.51 -17.30 0.26
C GLN A 295 1.67 -16.13 -0.72
N THR A 296 2.55 -15.16 -0.43
CA THR A 296 2.91 -14.09 -1.37
C THR A 296 3.43 -14.67 -2.69
N VAL A 297 4.34 -15.64 -2.62
CA VAL A 297 4.89 -16.30 -3.81
C VAL A 297 3.84 -17.17 -4.50
N GLN A 298 2.99 -17.86 -3.74
CA GLN A 298 1.88 -18.61 -4.33
C GLN A 298 0.87 -17.70 -5.05
N ALA A 299 0.53 -16.55 -4.46
CA ALA A 299 -0.36 -15.57 -5.07
C ALA A 299 0.23 -14.99 -6.37
N HIS A 300 1.55 -14.75 -6.43
CA HIS A 300 2.25 -14.39 -7.67
C HIS A 300 2.05 -15.43 -8.78
N ILE A 301 2.13 -16.73 -8.44
CA ILE A 301 1.89 -17.83 -9.37
C ILE A 301 0.42 -17.86 -9.80
N ASP A 302 -0.51 -17.67 -8.86
CA ASP A 302 -1.95 -17.73 -9.13
C ASP A 302 -2.43 -16.59 -10.03
N VAL A 303 -1.85 -15.39 -9.88
CA VAL A 303 -2.09 -14.28 -10.83
C VAL A 303 -1.37 -14.48 -12.16
N ARG A 304 -0.57 -15.55 -12.32
CA ARG A 304 0.25 -15.86 -13.51
C ARG A 304 1.30 -14.80 -13.80
N GLY A 305 1.97 -14.32 -12.75
CA GLY A 305 3.08 -13.38 -12.88
C GLY A 305 4.34 -14.05 -13.45
N LYS A 306 5.09 -13.29 -14.27
CA LYS A 306 6.41 -13.72 -14.77
C LYS A 306 7.53 -13.38 -13.80
N THR A 307 7.57 -12.15 -13.32
CA THR A 307 8.56 -11.66 -12.34
C THR A 307 7.86 -11.05 -11.14
N MET A 308 8.28 -11.41 -9.93
CA MET A 308 7.78 -10.84 -8.68
C MET A 308 8.78 -9.84 -8.09
N ILE A 309 8.28 -8.72 -7.56
CA ILE A 309 9.01 -7.91 -6.56
C ILE A 309 8.21 -7.94 -5.25
N PRO A 310 8.78 -8.45 -4.15
CA PRO A 310 8.16 -8.35 -2.83
C PRO A 310 8.23 -6.90 -2.34
N ILE A 311 7.07 -6.37 -1.94
CA ILE A 311 6.89 -5.03 -1.35
C ILE A 311 6.33 -5.16 0.08
N HIS A 312 5.95 -4.05 0.71
CA HIS A 312 5.36 -4.00 2.05
C HIS A 312 6.33 -4.39 3.19
N TRP A 313 7.64 -4.41 2.90
CA TRP A 313 8.71 -4.68 3.86
C TRP A 313 9.83 -3.64 3.74
N GLY A 314 10.85 -3.76 4.60
CA GLY A 314 12.08 -2.95 4.49
C GLY A 314 11.94 -1.47 4.82
N ALA A 315 10.82 -1.02 5.39
CA ALA A 315 10.63 0.38 5.77
C ALA A 315 10.19 0.60 7.21
N PHE A 316 9.26 -0.20 7.74
CA PHE A 316 8.64 0.03 9.05
C PHE A 316 8.43 -1.27 9.83
N THR A 317 8.39 -1.16 11.16
CA THR A 317 8.01 -2.24 12.08
C THR A 317 6.52 -2.13 12.40
N LEU A 318 5.68 -2.93 11.74
CA LEU A 318 4.23 -2.96 11.98
C LEU A 318 3.74 -4.36 12.45
N ALA A 319 4.64 -5.33 12.48
CA ALA A 319 4.43 -6.66 13.05
C ALA A 319 5.61 -7.09 13.94
N LEU A 320 5.50 -8.27 14.55
CA LEU A 320 6.46 -8.77 15.54
C LEU A 320 7.56 -9.67 14.96
N HIS A 321 7.53 -9.97 13.66
CA HIS A 321 8.59 -10.75 13.00
C HIS A 321 9.91 -9.95 12.90
N ASP A 322 11.03 -10.64 12.65
CA ASP A 322 12.30 -9.96 12.37
C ASP A 322 12.16 -9.15 11.07
N TRP A 323 12.79 -7.98 10.95
CA TRP A 323 12.55 -7.09 9.81
C TRP A 323 12.99 -7.69 8.45
N THR A 324 13.96 -8.61 8.47
CA THR A 324 14.45 -9.34 7.29
C THR A 324 13.65 -10.59 6.97
N ASP A 325 12.91 -11.13 7.93
CA ASP A 325 12.22 -12.42 7.78
C ASP A 325 11.23 -12.48 6.60
N PRO A 326 10.44 -11.42 6.30
CA PRO A 326 9.60 -11.36 5.10
C PRO A 326 10.30 -11.77 3.81
N VAL A 327 11.38 -11.06 3.46
CA VAL A 327 12.08 -11.26 2.19
C VAL A 327 12.86 -12.58 2.18
N GLU A 328 13.44 -12.99 3.32
CA GLU A 328 14.15 -14.26 3.46
C GLU A 328 13.24 -15.45 3.14
N ARG A 329 12.03 -15.45 3.71
CA ARG A 329 11.06 -16.52 3.49
C ARG A 329 10.51 -16.48 2.07
N ALA A 330 10.24 -15.31 1.51
CA ALA A 330 9.78 -15.19 0.12
C ALA A 330 10.83 -15.66 -0.88
N VAL A 331 12.11 -15.30 -0.71
CA VAL A 331 13.21 -15.79 -1.57
C VAL A 331 13.29 -17.31 -1.52
N LYS A 332 13.29 -17.90 -0.31
CA LYS A 332 13.31 -19.36 -0.14
C LYS A 332 12.10 -20.05 -0.76
N ALA A 333 10.91 -19.45 -0.64
CA ALA A 333 9.69 -19.97 -1.25
C ALA A 333 9.73 -19.89 -2.78
N ALA A 334 10.25 -18.78 -3.33
CA ALA A 334 10.42 -18.58 -4.76
C ALA A 334 11.40 -19.60 -5.38
N GLU A 335 12.52 -19.88 -4.71
CA GLU A 335 13.45 -20.95 -5.11
C GLU A 335 12.76 -22.32 -5.16
N LYS A 336 11.98 -22.66 -4.12
CA LYS A 336 11.25 -23.94 -4.04
C LYS A 336 10.17 -24.09 -5.11
N LEU A 337 9.49 -23.00 -5.44
CA LEU A 337 8.38 -22.98 -6.41
C LEU A 337 8.83 -22.60 -7.83
N HIS A 338 10.13 -22.40 -8.04
CA HIS A 338 10.71 -21.95 -9.32
C HIS A 338 10.13 -20.64 -9.85
N ALA A 339 9.76 -19.72 -8.95
CA ALA A 339 9.27 -18.39 -9.31
C ALA A 339 10.43 -17.41 -9.49
N MET A 340 10.37 -16.54 -10.50
CA MET A 340 11.37 -15.49 -10.70
C MET A 340 11.07 -14.30 -9.79
N LEU A 341 12.05 -13.92 -8.97
CA LEU A 341 11.91 -12.88 -7.97
C LEU A 341 13.07 -11.88 -8.09
N ALA A 342 12.74 -10.59 -8.11
CA ALA A 342 13.68 -9.48 -8.05
C ALA A 342 13.62 -8.81 -6.66
N THR A 343 14.77 -8.56 -6.07
CA THR A 343 14.95 -7.88 -4.77
C THR A 343 15.76 -6.60 -4.93
N PRO A 344 15.21 -5.56 -5.59
CA PRO A 344 15.89 -4.27 -5.70
C PRO A 344 16.18 -3.69 -4.31
N ARG A 345 17.25 -2.90 -4.20
CA ARG A 345 17.44 -1.99 -3.07
C ARG A 345 16.38 -0.87 -3.12
N ILE A 346 16.16 -0.21 -2.00
CA ILE A 346 15.37 1.03 -2.00
C ILE A 346 16.09 2.06 -2.89
N GLY A 347 15.37 2.55 -3.90
CA GLY A 347 15.86 3.44 -4.94
C GLY A 347 16.46 2.75 -6.16
N GLU A 348 16.54 1.42 -6.20
CA GLU A 348 17.01 0.72 -7.40
C GLU A 348 15.87 0.56 -8.41
N THR A 349 16.15 0.89 -9.68
CA THR A 349 15.21 0.76 -10.80
C THR A 349 15.33 -0.62 -11.44
N VAL A 350 14.20 -1.30 -11.60
CA VAL A 350 14.08 -2.57 -12.33
C VAL A 350 13.38 -2.30 -13.65
N ARG A 351 14.02 -2.64 -14.76
CA ARG A 351 13.41 -2.58 -16.09
C ARG A 351 12.65 -3.88 -16.36
N ILE A 352 11.38 -3.76 -16.71
CA ILE A 352 10.48 -4.91 -16.86
C ILE A 352 10.83 -5.66 -18.14
N GLY A 353 11.01 -6.98 -18.05
CA GLY A 353 11.34 -7.83 -19.20
C GLY A 353 12.83 -7.92 -19.53
N GLU A 354 13.71 -7.20 -18.82
CA GLU A 354 15.15 -7.43 -18.94
C GLU A 354 15.56 -8.75 -18.27
N PRO A 355 16.52 -9.50 -18.84
CA PRO A 355 16.92 -10.81 -18.31
C PRO A 355 17.69 -10.72 -16.99
N LYS A 356 18.32 -9.57 -16.70
CA LYS A 356 19.12 -9.36 -15.50
C LYS A 356 18.30 -8.66 -14.43
N LEU A 357 17.79 -9.44 -13.50
CA LEU A 357 17.06 -8.93 -12.33
C LEU A 357 18.03 -8.67 -11.16
N PRO A 358 17.77 -7.66 -10.31
CA PRO A 358 18.50 -7.53 -9.06
C PRO A 358 18.06 -8.65 -8.11
N THR A 359 19.01 -9.46 -7.65
CA THR A 359 18.76 -10.61 -6.75
C THR A 359 19.68 -10.59 -5.52
N ILE A 360 20.38 -9.47 -5.31
CA ILE A 360 21.34 -9.32 -4.22
C ILE A 360 20.58 -9.23 -2.89
N ALA A 361 20.99 -10.06 -1.92
CA ALA A 361 20.49 -10.05 -0.55
C ALA A 361 21.03 -8.86 0.28
N TRP A 362 20.73 -7.63 -0.15
CA TRP A 362 21.27 -6.40 0.42
C TRP A 362 20.89 -6.16 1.89
N TRP A 363 19.84 -6.82 2.39
CA TRP A 363 19.40 -6.73 3.78
C TRP A 363 20.28 -7.55 4.75
N ARG A 364 21.19 -8.38 4.22
CA ARG A 364 22.19 -9.14 5.00
C ARG A 364 23.52 -8.40 5.15
N SER A 365 23.62 -7.19 4.58
CA SER A 365 24.88 -6.42 4.46
C SER A 365 25.19 -5.57 5.68
#